data_AF-A0A445GMV5-F1
#
_entry.id   AF-A0A445GMV5-F1
#
_cell.length_a   1.000
_cell.length_b   1.000
_cell.length_c   1.000
_cell.angle_alpha   90.00
_cell.angle_beta   90.00
_cell.angle_gamma   90.00
#
_symmetry.space_group_name_H-M   'P 1'
#
loop_
_entity.id
_entity.type
_entity.pdbx_description
1 polymer ?
#
loop_
_entity_poly.entity_id
_entity_poly.type
_entity_poly.pdbx_seq_one_letter_code
_entity_poly.pdbx_strand_id
1 'polypeptide(L)'
;MTKSPQQLLASYLRMFLIYLLTSLTSKHILTRCKTILPILLLRKSICWFTLCSIVPVGIVLVIQLGIKLVNFCLHRQYYVNVDDTIAQQIVVHKNSPRGTHFRRAGPAQKVYFDSEEVHACIVTCGGLCPGLNTVIREIVCGLYHMYGVHKVLGIQGGYPGFYSRNTVPLTPKVVNDIHKRGGSILGTSYGGHDTSKIVDSIQDRGINQVYILGGYGTQYEAAMIFEEVRRRGLKVAVVGIPKTIDNDIPVIDKSIGFDTAVEEAQRAINSAHVEAESAENGIGVVKLMGRYSGFIAMYATLASRDVDCCLIPESPFYLEGPGGLLEFIEKRLKEQGHMVIVIAEGAGQELLSGNPSIVNKPDASADKLFPDVGLWLSQKIKDHFEKRQKMAINLKYIDPTYMIRAIPSNASDNVYCTLLAQSAVHGAMAGYTGFTVGPVNGRNCYIPFHLINEGEKRVVITDRMWARLLSSTHQPCFLNPKEITGEREERTENQTTDGQNHSEIAD
;
A
#
# COMPACT_ATOMS: atom_id res chain seq x y z
N MET A 1 21.02 -37.54 -29.51
CA MET A 1 20.01 -38.00 -28.54
C MET A 1 20.34 -37.39 -27.18
N THR A 2 19.78 -36.22 -26.89
CA THR A 2 20.01 -35.46 -25.65
C THR A 2 19.11 -36.00 -24.55
N LYS A 3 19.70 -36.50 -23.46
CA LYS A 3 18.94 -37.00 -22.30
C LYS A 3 18.22 -35.84 -21.60
N SER A 4 16.98 -36.07 -21.16
CA SER A 4 16.20 -35.04 -20.47
C SER A 4 16.83 -34.67 -19.12
N PRO A 5 16.58 -33.46 -18.59
CA PRO A 5 17.14 -33.02 -17.29
C PRO A 5 16.83 -33.99 -16.13
N GLN A 6 15.68 -34.68 -16.19
CA GLN A 6 15.30 -35.72 -15.23
C GLN A 6 16.18 -36.98 -15.32
N GLN A 7 16.61 -37.35 -16.53
CA GLN A 7 17.53 -38.48 -16.74
C GLN A 7 18.95 -38.16 -16.26
N LEU A 8 19.37 -36.90 -16.38
CA LEU A 8 20.63 -36.42 -15.79
C LEU A 8 20.57 -36.43 -14.26
N LEU A 9 19.49 -35.92 -13.67
CA LEU A 9 19.31 -35.90 -12.21
C LEU A 9 19.25 -37.32 -11.62
N ALA A 10 18.54 -38.25 -12.27
CA ALA A 10 18.50 -39.66 -11.87
C ALA A 10 19.87 -40.35 -11.99
N SER A 11 20.68 -39.96 -12.97
CA SER A 11 22.05 -40.47 -13.13
C SER A 11 22.98 -39.94 -12.04
N TYR A 12 22.86 -38.66 -11.68
CA TYR A 12 23.61 -38.04 -10.58
C TYR A 12 23.22 -38.61 -9.21
N LEU A 13 21.93 -38.81 -8.94
CA LEU A 13 21.44 -39.46 -7.71
C LEU A 13 21.91 -40.91 -7.60
N ARG A 14 21.94 -41.68 -8.70
CA ARG A 14 22.51 -43.03 -8.72
C ARG A 14 24.01 -43.01 -8.43
N MET A 15 24.77 -42.08 -9.02
CA MET A 15 26.20 -41.92 -8.73
C MET A 15 26.46 -41.57 -7.26
N PHE A 16 25.63 -40.70 -6.69
CA PHE A 16 25.73 -40.28 -5.28
C PHE A 16 25.37 -41.42 -4.32
N LEU A 17 24.35 -42.23 -4.63
CA LEU A 17 24.01 -43.42 -3.84
C LEU A 17 25.12 -44.48 -3.90
N ILE A 18 25.72 -44.70 -5.08
CA ILE A 18 26.86 -45.62 -5.26
C ILE A 18 28.07 -45.13 -4.44
N TYR A 19 28.32 -43.81 -4.41
CA TYR A 19 29.37 -43.22 -3.60
C TYR A 19 29.12 -43.37 -2.09
N LEU A 20 27.88 -43.20 -1.63
CA LEU A 20 27.50 -43.42 -0.23
C LEU A 20 27.67 -44.89 0.17
N LEU A 21 27.22 -45.83 -0.68
CA LEU A 21 27.32 -47.28 -0.44
C LEU A 21 28.77 -47.78 -0.47
N THR A 22 29.62 -47.22 -1.32
CA THR A 22 31.07 -47.54 -1.36
C THR A 22 31.84 -46.93 -0.18
N SER A 23 31.42 -45.76 0.32
CA SER A 23 31.97 -45.14 1.53
C SER A 23 31.56 -45.88 2.82
N LEU A 24 30.33 -46.40 2.89
CA LEU A 24 29.82 -47.20 4.00
C LEU A 24 30.45 -48.60 4.07
N THR A 25 30.73 -49.23 2.93
CA THR A 25 31.43 -50.53 2.88
C THR A 25 32.92 -50.41 3.22
N SER A 26 33.56 -49.28 2.93
CA SER A 26 34.96 -49.02 3.30
C SER A 26 35.17 -48.90 4.82
N LYS A 27 34.18 -48.38 5.57
CA LYS A 27 34.24 -48.29 7.03
C LYS A 27 34.09 -49.63 7.76
N HIS A 28 33.48 -50.64 7.14
CA HIS A 28 33.30 -51.95 7.75
C HIS A 28 34.46 -52.93 7.52
N ILE A 29 35.35 -52.63 6.56
CA ILE A 29 36.52 -53.49 6.24
C ILE A 29 37.76 -53.11 7.07
N LEU A 30 37.81 -51.91 7.66
CA LEU A 30 38.98 -51.44 8.43
C LEU A 30 39.06 -51.94 9.89
N THR A 31 38.06 -52.67 10.40
CA THR A 31 38.03 -53.16 11.80
C THR A 31 38.51 -54.61 11.98
N ARG A 32 38.95 -55.30 10.92
CA ARG A 32 39.54 -56.65 11.01
C ARG A 32 40.73 -56.83 10.07
N CYS A 33 41.89 -56.31 10.46
CA CYS A 33 43.20 -56.88 10.14
C CYS A 33 44.28 -56.15 10.96
N LYS A 34 44.58 -56.68 12.15
CA LYS A 34 45.90 -56.49 12.75
C LYS A 34 46.88 -57.41 12.01
N THR A 35 48.15 -56.99 11.98
CA THR A 35 49.33 -57.70 11.43
C THR A 35 49.54 -57.58 9.91
N ILE A 36 50.31 -56.57 9.48
CA ILE A 36 51.52 -56.64 8.63
C ILE A 36 51.93 -55.20 8.23
N LEU A 37 53.07 -54.78 8.79
CA LEU A 37 54.18 -53.88 8.36
C LEU A 37 54.09 -52.99 7.07
N PRO A 38 54.99 -51.99 6.91
CA PRO A 38 54.66 -50.60 6.64
C PRO A 38 55.51 -50.06 5.48
N ILE A 39 55.10 -50.20 4.21
CA ILE A 39 56.00 -49.88 3.07
C ILE A 39 55.44 -48.85 2.06
N LEU A 40 54.26 -48.27 2.28
CA LEU A 40 53.63 -47.38 1.27
C LEU A 40 53.29 -45.96 1.75
N LEU A 41 53.94 -45.47 2.80
CA LEU A 41 53.63 -44.19 3.44
C LEU A 41 54.39 -42.95 2.94
N LEU A 42 55.06 -43.00 1.78
CA LEU A 42 55.84 -41.84 1.29
C LEU A 42 55.53 -41.34 -0.13
N ARG A 43 54.49 -41.84 -0.81
CA ARG A 43 54.12 -41.33 -2.15
C ARG A 43 52.66 -40.91 -2.36
N LYS A 44 51.80 -40.95 -1.33
CA LYS A 44 50.37 -40.56 -1.44
C LYS A 44 49.96 -39.32 -0.64
N SER A 45 50.85 -38.72 0.15
CA SER A 45 50.49 -37.58 1.01
C SER A 45 50.34 -36.23 0.29
N ILE A 46 50.80 -36.11 -0.96
CA ILE A 46 50.73 -34.84 -1.71
C ILE A 46 49.41 -34.71 -2.50
N CYS A 47 48.74 -35.83 -2.84
CA CYS A 47 47.49 -35.78 -3.61
C CYS A 47 46.23 -35.69 -2.74
N TRP A 48 46.34 -36.02 -1.44
CA TRP A 48 45.19 -36.00 -0.52
C TRP A 48 44.91 -34.63 0.08
N PHE A 49 45.94 -33.80 0.30
CA PHE A 49 45.77 -32.44 0.84
C PHE A 49 45.13 -31.46 -0.15
N THR A 50 45.36 -31.63 -1.46
CA THR A 50 44.73 -30.82 -2.51
C THR A 50 43.28 -31.23 -2.77
N LEU A 51 42.91 -32.52 -2.59
CA LEU A 51 41.52 -32.96 -2.74
C LEU A 51 40.66 -32.62 -1.50
N CYS A 52 41.20 -32.69 -0.28
CA CYS A 52 40.42 -32.45 0.94
C CYS A 52 40.03 -30.98 1.18
N SER A 53 40.66 -30.03 0.49
CA SER A 53 40.37 -28.59 0.63
C SER A 53 39.30 -28.09 -0.34
N ILE A 54 39.04 -28.84 -1.43
CA ILE A 54 38.09 -28.46 -2.49
C ILE A 54 36.71 -29.11 -2.26
N VAL A 55 36.68 -30.29 -1.63
CA VAL A 55 35.46 -31.08 -1.42
C VAL A 55 34.46 -30.44 -0.44
N PRO A 56 34.85 -29.79 0.68
CA PRO A 56 33.88 -29.14 1.56
C PRO A 56 33.21 -27.94 0.89
N VAL A 57 33.96 -27.16 0.12
CA VAL A 57 33.47 -25.96 -0.57
C VAL A 57 32.52 -26.35 -1.70
N GLY A 58 32.86 -27.38 -2.48
CA GLY A 58 31.99 -27.92 -3.53
C GLY A 58 30.70 -28.53 -2.98
N ILE A 59 30.74 -29.24 -1.85
CA ILE A 59 29.55 -29.83 -1.22
C ILE A 59 28.65 -28.74 -0.64
N VAL A 60 29.21 -27.71 0.02
CA VAL A 60 28.42 -26.57 0.51
C VAL A 60 27.79 -25.82 -0.66
N LEU A 61 28.53 -25.56 -1.74
CA LEU A 61 28.01 -24.89 -2.93
C LEU A 61 26.89 -25.71 -3.61
N VAL A 62 27.06 -27.03 -3.74
CA VAL A 62 26.06 -27.95 -4.33
C VAL A 62 24.84 -28.10 -3.42
N ILE A 63 25.00 -28.07 -2.10
CA ILE A 63 23.89 -28.07 -1.14
C ILE A 63 23.17 -26.70 -1.17
N GLN A 64 23.88 -25.57 -1.27
CA GLN A 64 23.26 -24.25 -1.37
C GLN A 64 22.52 -24.06 -2.70
N LEU A 65 23.11 -24.50 -3.82
CA LEU A 65 22.44 -24.56 -5.13
C LEU A 65 21.30 -25.56 -5.11
N GLY A 66 21.47 -26.71 -4.47
CA GLY A 66 20.46 -27.74 -4.32
C GLY A 66 19.26 -27.27 -3.50
N ILE A 67 19.48 -26.58 -2.38
CA ILE A 67 18.41 -26.00 -1.55
C ILE A 67 17.72 -24.85 -2.28
N LYS A 68 18.47 -23.99 -3.01
CA LYS A 68 17.89 -22.98 -3.89
C LYS A 68 17.01 -23.64 -4.97
N LEU A 69 17.51 -24.63 -5.69
CA LEU A 69 16.72 -25.33 -6.73
C LEU A 69 15.51 -26.08 -6.15
N VAL A 70 15.64 -26.73 -4.99
CA VAL A 70 14.57 -27.51 -4.38
C VAL A 70 13.43 -26.60 -3.90
N ASN A 71 13.74 -25.42 -3.31
CA ASN A 71 12.71 -24.44 -2.97
C ASN A 71 11.97 -23.90 -4.21
N PHE A 72 12.66 -23.74 -5.34
CA PHE A 72 12.05 -23.31 -6.61
C PHE A 72 11.22 -24.42 -7.30
N CYS A 73 11.59 -25.69 -7.16
CA CYS A 73 10.93 -26.80 -7.87
C CYS A 73 9.65 -27.34 -7.20
N LEU A 74 9.38 -27.03 -5.93
CA LEU A 74 8.22 -27.57 -5.19
C LEU A 74 6.87 -26.92 -5.55
N HIS A 75 6.86 -25.77 -6.24
CA HIS A 75 5.63 -25.09 -6.65
C HIS A 75 5.39 -25.21 -8.16
N ARG A 76 4.54 -26.16 -8.59
CA ARG A 76 4.17 -26.37 -10.00
C ARG A 76 3.49 -25.17 -10.69
N GLN A 77 3.17 -24.10 -9.97
CA GLN A 77 2.59 -22.83 -10.46
C GLN A 77 3.35 -21.60 -9.93
N TYR A 78 4.69 -21.64 -9.88
CA TYR A 78 5.46 -20.51 -9.39
C TYR A 78 5.35 -19.27 -10.30
N TYR A 79 5.44 -19.46 -11.62
CA TYR A 79 5.38 -18.38 -12.60
C TYR A 79 3.96 -18.00 -12.99
N VAL A 80 3.72 -16.71 -13.17
CA VAL A 80 2.45 -16.16 -13.67
C VAL A 80 2.43 -16.28 -15.19
N ASN A 81 1.31 -16.73 -15.75
CA ASN A 81 1.14 -16.79 -17.20
C ASN A 81 1.01 -15.38 -17.78
N VAL A 82 1.52 -15.18 -18.98
CA VAL A 82 1.45 -13.91 -19.72
C VAL A 82 0.00 -13.49 -19.96
N ASP A 83 -0.91 -14.46 -20.09
CA ASP A 83 -2.33 -14.21 -20.37
C ASP A 83 -3.19 -14.12 -19.10
N ASP A 84 -2.60 -14.27 -17.91
CA ASP A 84 -3.33 -14.13 -16.65
C ASP A 84 -3.80 -12.67 -16.49
N THR A 85 -5.11 -12.47 -16.58
CA THR A 85 -5.74 -11.16 -16.39
C THR A 85 -6.81 -11.21 -15.30
N ILE A 86 -6.97 -10.11 -14.59
CA ILE A 86 -7.89 -9.92 -13.48
C ILE A 86 -8.88 -8.83 -13.88
N ALA A 87 -10.18 -9.17 -13.88
CA ALA A 87 -11.22 -8.20 -14.17
C ALA A 87 -11.29 -7.14 -13.06
N GLN A 88 -11.46 -5.87 -13.43
CA GLN A 88 -11.69 -4.77 -12.49
C GLN A 88 -13.09 -4.86 -11.86
N GLN A 89 -14.10 -5.07 -12.70
CA GLN A 89 -15.48 -5.27 -12.28
C GLN A 89 -15.83 -6.74 -12.41
N ILE A 90 -16.10 -7.39 -11.28
CA ILE A 90 -16.51 -8.80 -11.21
C ILE A 90 -18.03 -8.97 -11.07
N VAL A 91 -18.73 -7.91 -10.65
CA VAL A 91 -20.20 -7.87 -10.61
C VAL A 91 -20.67 -7.13 -11.86
N VAL A 92 -21.35 -7.85 -12.75
CA VAL A 92 -21.85 -7.34 -14.02
C VAL A 92 -23.30 -7.77 -14.24
N HIS A 93 -24.06 -6.96 -14.96
CA HIS A 93 -25.41 -7.28 -15.41
C HIS A 93 -25.39 -7.71 -16.87
N LYS A 94 -26.49 -8.32 -17.35
CA LYS A 94 -26.60 -8.87 -18.72
C LYS A 94 -26.23 -7.86 -19.82
N ASN A 95 -26.52 -6.58 -19.59
CA ASN A 95 -26.27 -5.49 -20.55
C ASN A 95 -25.08 -4.61 -20.15
N SER A 96 -24.26 -5.04 -19.19
CA SER A 96 -23.07 -4.28 -18.79
C SER A 96 -22.01 -4.30 -19.91
N PRO A 97 -21.29 -3.19 -20.12
CA PRO A 97 -20.21 -3.15 -21.09
C PRO A 97 -19.09 -4.11 -20.68
N ARG A 98 -18.25 -4.47 -21.66
CA ARG A 98 -17.05 -5.27 -21.39
C ARG A 98 -16.11 -4.47 -20.47
N GLY A 99 -15.81 -5.04 -19.30
CA GLY A 99 -14.98 -4.39 -18.30
C GLY A 99 -13.49 -4.37 -18.62
N THR A 100 -12.77 -3.50 -17.92
CA THR A 100 -11.30 -3.43 -17.94
C THR A 100 -10.69 -4.63 -17.21
N HIS A 101 -9.58 -5.15 -17.75
CA HIS A 101 -8.84 -6.26 -17.17
C HIS A 101 -7.38 -5.85 -16.99
N PHE A 102 -6.79 -6.21 -15.85
CA PHE A 102 -5.40 -5.93 -15.54
C PHE A 102 -4.56 -7.19 -15.58
N ARG A 103 -3.30 -7.05 -15.98
CA ARG A 103 -2.38 -8.17 -15.97
C ARG A 103 -2.00 -8.54 -14.55
N ARG A 104 -2.07 -9.83 -14.22
CA ARG A 104 -1.67 -10.32 -12.91
C ARG A 104 -0.17 -10.11 -12.68
N ALA A 105 0.17 -9.60 -11.50
CA ALA A 105 1.55 -9.40 -11.09
C ALA A 105 2.15 -10.68 -10.49
N GLY A 106 3.46 -10.85 -10.67
CA GLY A 106 4.21 -11.99 -10.16
C GLY A 106 5.41 -12.35 -11.03
N PRO A 107 6.16 -13.40 -10.65
CA PRO A 107 7.38 -13.79 -11.34
C PRO A 107 7.08 -14.26 -12.76
N ALA A 108 7.86 -13.74 -13.72
CA ALA A 108 7.86 -14.17 -15.11
C ALA A 108 8.93 -15.24 -15.36
N GLN A 109 8.66 -16.16 -16.29
CA GLN A 109 9.61 -17.21 -16.67
C GLN A 109 10.86 -16.65 -17.37
N LYS A 110 10.71 -15.51 -18.06
CA LYS A 110 11.79 -14.79 -18.73
C LYS A 110 11.85 -13.38 -18.18
N VAL A 111 13.07 -12.91 -17.92
CA VAL A 111 13.36 -11.54 -17.48
C VAL A 111 14.07 -10.78 -18.60
N TYR A 112 13.91 -9.46 -18.61
CA TYR A 112 14.57 -8.56 -19.55
C TYR A 112 15.95 -8.14 -19.06
N PHE A 113 16.07 -7.78 -17.78
CA PHE A 113 17.32 -7.30 -17.21
C PHE A 113 18.22 -8.44 -16.75
N ASP A 114 19.51 -8.35 -17.10
CA ASP A 114 20.55 -9.16 -16.46
C ASP A 114 20.88 -8.59 -15.08
N SER A 115 20.88 -9.46 -14.08
CA SER A 115 21.20 -9.18 -12.69
C SER A 115 22.49 -8.37 -12.45
N GLU A 116 23.54 -8.62 -13.23
CA GLU A 116 24.84 -7.94 -13.07
C GLU A 116 24.84 -6.52 -13.64
N GLU A 117 23.95 -6.26 -14.61
CA GLU A 117 23.80 -4.97 -15.28
C GLU A 117 22.79 -4.06 -14.56
N VAL A 118 21.94 -4.62 -13.68
CA VAL A 118 20.96 -3.81 -12.94
C VAL A 118 21.64 -2.85 -11.98
N HIS A 119 21.23 -1.58 -12.09
CA HIS A 119 21.50 -0.53 -11.13
C HIS A 119 20.15 0.09 -10.73
N ALA A 120 19.65 -0.32 -9.58
CA ALA A 120 18.34 0.09 -9.08
C ALA A 120 18.45 1.28 -8.13
N CYS A 121 17.44 2.15 -8.12
CA CYS A 121 17.26 3.14 -7.07
C CYS A 121 15.84 3.12 -6.47
N ILE A 122 15.75 3.48 -5.19
CA ILE A 122 14.51 3.58 -4.43
C ILE A 122 14.39 4.99 -3.87
N VAL A 123 13.24 5.63 -4.01
CA VAL A 123 12.94 6.95 -3.45
C VAL A 123 11.60 6.94 -2.72
N THR A 124 11.52 7.63 -1.59
CA THR A 124 10.26 7.83 -0.85
C THR A 124 9.89 9.31 -0.81
N CYS A 125 8.69 9.65 -1.28
CA CYS A 125 8.19 11.03 -1.36
C CYS A 125 6.85 11.22 -0.63
N GLY A 126 6.55 12.46 -0.28
CA GLY A 126 5.31 12.88 0.41
C GLY A 126 5.30 12.52 1.89
N GLY A 127 4.13 12.51 2.51
CA GLY A 127 4.06 12.27 3.96
C GLY A 127 4.28 10.81 4.37
N LEU A 128 4.64 10.61 5.64
CA LEU A 128 4.88 9.28 6.21
C LEU A 128 3.61 8.42 6.24
N CYS A 129 3.82 7.11 6.19
CA CYS A 129 2.81 6.07 6.21
C CYS A 129 3.45 4.79 6.81
N PRO A 130 2.71 4.01 7.62
CA PRO A 130 3.18 2.70 8.09
C PRO A 130 3.51 1.77 6.91
N GLY A 131 4.63 1.04 7.02
CA GLY A 131 5.04 0.05 6.01
C GLY A 131 6.04 0.54 4.95
N LEU A 132 6.39 1.82 4.94
CA LEU A 132 7.43 2.37 4.06
C LEU A 132 8.76 1.59 4.13
N ASN A 133 9.27 1.39 5.35
CA ASN A 133 10.49 0.62 5.59
C ASN A 133 10.34 -0.85 5.18
N THR A 134 9.15 -1.44 5.33
CA THR A 134 8.87 -2.80 4.88
C THR A 134 9.00 -2.90 3.36
N VAL A 135 8.39 -1.97 2.61
CA VAL A 135 8.51 -1.95 1.14
C VAL A 135 9.97 -1.78 0.71
N ILE A 136 10.72 -0.83 1.29
CA ILE A 136 12.14 -0.62 0.97
C ILE A 136 12.94 -1.91 1.20
N ARG A 137 12.74 -2.56 2.35
CA ARG A 137 13.40 -3.82 2.69
C ARG A 137 13.10 -4.90 1.66
N GLU A 138 11.83 -5.09 1.33
CA GLU A 138 11.40 -6.18 0.46
C GLU A 138 11.82 -5.98 -1.00
N ILE A 139 11.94 -4.72 -1.47
CA ILE A 139 12.56 -4.44 -2.78
C ILE A 139 14.03 -4.85 -2.77
N VAL A 140 14.80 -4.39 -1.77
CA VAL A 140 16.25 -4.68 -1.66
C VAL A 140 16.49 -6.18 -1.51
N CYS A 141 15.75 -6.85 -0.64
CA CYS A 141 15.84 -8.29 -0.42
C CYS A 141 15.36 -9.08 -1.65
N GLY A 142 14.30 -8.65 -2.33
CA GLY A 142 13.81 -9.29 -3.55
C GLY A 142 14.82 -9.22 -4.68
N LEU A 143 15.35 -8.02 -4.95
CA LEU A 143 16.41 -7.80 -5.94
C LEU A 143 17.65 -8.66 -5.63
N TYR A 144 18.11 -8.68 -4.37
CA TYR A 144 19.32 -9.40 -3.97
C TYR A 144 19.15 -10.91 -3.96
N HIS A 145 18.12 -11.44 -3.27
CA HIS A 145 17.99 -12.86 -3.03
C HIS A 145 17.32 -13.63 -4.17
N MET A 146 16.37 -13.00 -4.87
CA MET A 146 15.61 -13.65 -5.94
C MET A 146 16.26 -13.46 -7.30
N TYR A 147 16.89 -12.30 -7.52
CA TYR A 147 17.44 -11.93 -8.82
C TYR A 147 18.97 -11.74 -8.84
N GLY A 148 19.66 -11.77 -7.69
CA GLY A 148 21.12 -11.60 -7.67
C GLY A 148 21.62 -10.18 -7.96
N VAL A 149 20.73 -9.19 -7.86
CA VAL A 149 21.08 -7.78 -8.07
C VAL A 149 21.77 -7.22 -6.82
N HIS A 150 22.97 -6.65 -7.00
CA HIS A 150 23.79 -6.15 -5.90
C HIS A 150 23.93 -4.62 -5.84
N LYS A 151 23.60 -3.91 -6.92
CA LYS A 151 23.70 -2.45 -7.00
C LYS A 151 22.33 -1.81 -6.78
N VAL A 152 22.02 -1.48 -5.52
CA VAL A 152 20.78 -0.78 -5.15
C VAL A 152 21.13 0.49 -4.36
N LEU A 153 20.58 1.62 -4.79
CA LEU A 153 20.74 2.92 -4.14
C LEU A 153 19.43 3.39 -3.51
N GLY A 154 19.50 4.02 -2.35
CA GLY A 154 18.42 4.80 -1.77
C GLY A 154 18.66 6.29 -2.05
N ILE A 155 17.66 6.98 -2.61
CA ILE A 155 17.67 8.43 -2.79
C ILE A 155 17.13 9.08 -1.51
N GLN A 156 17.93 9.92 -0.86
CA GLN A 156 17.54 10.53 0.42
C GLN A 156 16.76 11.82 0.24
N GLY A 157 15.72 12.01 1.05
CA GLY A 157 14.96 13.26 1.11
C GLY A 157 14.08 13.50 -0.12
N GLY A 158 13.44 12.45 -0.66
CA GLY A 158 12.52 12.53 -1.79
C GLY A 158 13.17 12.94 -3.11
N TYR A 159 12.40 13.57 -4.01
CA TYR A 159 12.90 13.99 -5.32
C TYR A 159 14.12 14.92 -5.30
N PRO A 160 14.27 15.86 -4.34
CA PRO A 160 15.49 16.65 -4.18
C PRO A 160 16.78 15.85 -4.06
N GLY A 161 16.71 14.61 -3.56
CA GLY A 161 17.86 13.73 -3.43
C GLY A 161 18.53 13.37 -4.77
N PHE A 162 17.78 13.38 -5.89
CA PHE A 162 18.34 13.08 -7.21
C PHE A 162 19.42 14.11 -7.61
N TYR A 163 19.07 15.40 -7.59
CA TYR A 163 19.96 16.47 -8.02
C TYR A 163 20.90 16.99 -6.93
N SER A 164 20.56 16.82 -5.64
CA SER A 164 21.50 17.10 -4.52
C SER A 164 22.60 16.04 -4.38
N ARG A 165 22.48 14.97 -5.15
CA ARG A 165 23.31 13.78 -5.14
C ARG A 165 23.39 13.02 -3.80
N ASN A 166 22.36 13.12 -2.98
CA ASN A 166 22.26 12.44 -1.68
C ASN A 166 21.76 11.01 -1.86
N THR A 167 22.70 10.05 -1.94
CA THR A 167 22.37 8.63 -2.12
C THR A 167 23.10 7.73 -1.14
N VAL A 168 22.41 6.70 -0.66
CA VAL A 168 22.95 5.68 0.25
C VAL A 168 22.93 4.30 -0.40
N PRO A 169 23.99 3.48 -0.30
CA PRO A 169 23.96 2.11 -0.77
C PRO A 169 23.04 1.26 0.11
N LEU A 170 22.12 0.54 -0.52
CA LEU A 170 21.19 -0.36 0.16
C LEU A 170 21.62 -1.81 -0.06
N THR A 171 21.82 -2.52 1.04
CA THR A 171 22.15 -3.95 1.06
C THR A 171 21.23 -4.68 2.04
N PRO A 172 21.04 -6.01 1.94
CA PRO A 172 20.26 -6.77 2.90
C PRO A 172 20.68 -6.54 4.36
N LYS A 173 21.96 -6.24 4.60
CA LYS A 173 22.48 -5.88 5.92
C LYS A 173 22.00 -4.51 6.38
N VAL A 174 21.98 -3.51 5.50
CA VAL A 174 21.53 -2.14 5.80
C VAL A 174 20.02 -2.09 6.05
N VAL A 175 19.24 -2.84 5.26
CA VAL A 175 17.78 -2.92 5.43
C VAL A 175 17.34 -3.98 6.45
N ASN A 176 18.28 -4.58 7.17
CA ASN A 176 17.94 -5.53 8.20
C ASN A 176 17.15 -4.82 9.31
N ASP A 177 16.08 -5.45 9.79
CA ASP A 177 15.22 -4.95 10.87
C ASP A 177 14.50 -3.59 10.66
N ILE A 178 14.67 -2.90 9.52
CA ILE A 178 14.03 -1.59 9.32
C ILE A 178 12.49 -1.68 9.31
N HIS A 179 11.93 -2.83 8.90
CA HIS A 179 10.49 -3.12 8.92
C HIS A 179 9.86 -3.06 10.33
N LYS A 180 10.68 -3.16 11.39
CA LYS A 180 10.22 -3.04 12.79
C LYS A 180 10.04 -1.58 13.23
N ARG A 181 10.45 -0.62 12.39
CA ARG A 181 10.42 0.81 12.68
C ARG A 181 9.45 1.51 11.74
N GLY A 182 8.68 2.47 12.27
CA GLY A 182 7.91 3.37 11.43
C GLY A 182 8.80 4.40 10.70
N GLY A 183 8.16 5.22 9.87
CA GLY A 183 8.85 6.23 9.04
C GLY A 183 9.59 5.62 7.83
N SER A 184 10.59 6.35 7.31
CA SER A 184 11.44 5.93 6.18
C SER A 184 12.90 6.16 6.51
N ILE A 185 13.75 5.14 6.34
CA ILE A 185 15.22 5.28 6.47
C ILE A 185 15.84 6.22 5.43
N LEU A 186 15.14 6.47 4.32
CA LEU A 186 15.59 7.39 3.27
C LEU A 186 15.19 8.84 3.58
N GLY A 187 14.38 9.07 4.62
CA GLY A 187 13.67 10.33 4.81
C GLY A 187 12.64 10.56 3.71
N THR A 188 11.89 11.66 3.80
CA THR A 188 10.90 12.02 2.78
C THR A 188 10.85 13.53 2.62
N SER A 189 10.38 14.00 1.48
CA SER A 189 10.12 15.41 1.24
C SER A 189 8.76 15.60 0.57
N TYR A 190 8.17 16.77 0.81
CA TYR A 190 7.08 17.28 -0.02
C TYR A 190 7.68 18.10 -1.18
N GLY A 191 7.13 17.94 -2.38
CA GLY A 191 7.53 18.67 -3.58
C GLY A 191 8.98 18.40 -4.04
N GLY A 192 9.54 19.38 -4.76
CA GLY A 192 10.89 19.33 -5.29
C GLY A 192 11.04 18.50 -6.57
N HIS A 193 9.94 18.17 -7.22
CA HIS A 193 9.92 17.48 -8.50
C HIS A 193 10.45 18.39 -9.62
N ASP A 194 11.45 17.89 -10.33
CA ASP A 194 12.00 18.50 -11.56
C ASP A 194 12.34 17.37 -12.51
N THR A 195 11.45 17.11 -13.47
CA THR A 195 11.52 15.92 -14.35
C THR A 195 12.87 15.85 -15.08
N SER A 196 13.34 16.97 -15.63
CA SER A 196 14.60 17.03 -16.36
C SER A 196 15.78 16.68 -15.46
N LYS A 197 15.89 17.33 -14.29
CA LYS A 197 17.00 17.07 -13.36
C LYS A 197 16.98 15.63 -12.81
N ILE A 198 15.80 15.07 -12.57
CA ILE A 198 15.65 13.69 -12.10
C ILE A 198 16.14 12.72 -13.18
N VAL A 199 15.69 12.89 -14.43
CA VAL A 199 16.08 12.01 -15.53
C VAL A 199 17.56 12.19 -15.90
N ASP A 200 18.11 13.40 -15.82
CA ASP A 200 19.56 13.65 -15.96
C ASP A 200 20.34 12.86 -14.89
N SER A 201 19.90 12.90 -13.62
CA SER A 201 20.54 12.13 -12.56
C SER A 201 20.40 10.60 -12.77
N ILE A 202 19.28 10.13 -13.33
CA ILE A 202 19.10 8.70 -13.63
C ILE A 202 20.12 8.27 -14.69
N GLN A 203 20.24 9.07 -15.76
CA GLN A 203 21.15 8.82 -16.87
C GLN A 203 22.62 8.90 -16.46
N ASP A 204 23.03 9.96 -15.75
CA ASP A 204 24.40 10.20 -15.29
C ASP A 204 24.94 9.06 -14.41
N ARG A 205 24.06 8.42 -13.64
CA ARG A 205 24.41 7.34 -12.71
C ARG A 205 24.26 5.95 -13.34
N GLY A 206 23.79 5.86 -14.58
CA GLY A 206 23.46 4.60 -15.23
C GLY A 206 22.41 3.78 -14.48
N ILE A 207 21.45 4.44 -13.83
CA ILE A 207 20.33 3.77 -13.14
C ILE A 207 19.37 3.26 -14.22
N ASN A 208 19.02 1.97 -14.15
CA ASN A 208 18.11 1.33 -15.09
C ASN A 208 16.83 0.76 -14.45
N GLN A 209 16.68 0.87 -13.13
CA GLN A 209 15.42 0.63 -12.43
C GLN A 209 15.17 1.69 -11.37
N VAL A 210 13.97 2.26 -11.35
CA VAL A 210 13.58 3.35 -10.44
C VAL A 210 12.28 2.95 -9.76
N TYR A 211 12.33 2.80 -8.44
CA TYR A 211 11.19 2.47 -7.60
C TYR A 211 10.76 3.71 -6.82
N ILE A 212 9.57 4.23 -7.12
CA ILE A 212 9.06 5.49 -6.59
C ILE A 212 7.91 5.21 -5.62
N LEU A 213 8.17 5.35 -4.32
CA LEU A 213 7.16 5.19 -3.28
C LEU A 213 6.56 6.56 -2.97
N GLY A 214 5.26 6.71 -3.14
CA GLY A 214 4.62 8.01 -2.96
C GLY A 214 3.11 7.99 -3.13
N GLY A 215 2.44 9.05 -2.65
CA GLY A 215 0.99 9.20 -2.76
C GLY A 215 0.53 9.56 -4.17
N TYR A 216 -0.74 9.92 -4.33
CA TYR A 216 -1.35 10.24 -5.62
C TYR A 216 -0.51 11.21 -6.45
N GLY A 217 -0.16 12.39 -5.89
CA GLY A 217 0.67 13.37 -6.59
C GLY A 217 2.06 12.84 -7.01
N THR A 218 2.68 11.99 -6.19
CA THR A 218 3.96 11.37 -6.55
C THR A 218 3.80 10.35 -7.68
N GLN A 219 2.68 9.62 -7.76
CA GLN A 219 2.42 8.70 -8.86
C GLN A 219 2.19 9.46 -10.17
N TYR A 220 1.53 10.63 -10.11
CA TYR A 220 1.42 11.54 -11.24
C TYR A 220 2.80 12.02 -11.73
N GLU A 221 3.65 12.47 -10.80
CA GLU A 221 5.03 12.86 -11.07
C GLU A 221 5.89 11.69 -11.61
N ALA A 222 5.65 10.46 -11.15
CA ALA A 222 6.30 9.25 -11.67
C ALA A 222 5.93 8.98 -13.13
N ALA A 223 4.68 9.25 -13.52
CA ALA A 223 4.23 9.17 -14.91
C ALA A 223 4.99 10.17 -15.79
N MET A 224 5.25 11.39 -15.30
CA MET A 224 6.05 12.39 -16.01
C MET A 224 7.50 11.92 -16.22
N ILE A 225 8.10 11.32 -15.19
CA ILE A 225 9.46 10.72 -15.28
C ILE A 225 9.47 9.60 -16.32
N PHE A 226 8.47 8.73 -16.31
CA PHE A 226 8.33 7.65 -17.29
C PHE A 226 8.24 8.19 -18.73
N GLU A 227 7.41 9.22 -18.95
CA GLU A 227 7.26 9.84 -20.26
C GLU A 227 8.56 10.49 -20.76
N GLU A 228 9.30 11.16 -19.88
CA GLU A 228 10.58 11.76 -20.23
C GLU A 228 11.66 10.70 -20.51
N VAL A 229 11.73 9.63 -19.72
CA VAL A 229 12.58 8.45 -19.97
C VAL A 229 12.28 7.86 -21.34
N ARG A 230 10.99 7.69 -21.67
CA ARG A 230 10.53 7.19 -22.97
C ARG A 230 10.92 8.12 -24.11
N ARG A 231 10.71 9.44 -23.95
CA ARG A 231 11.08 10.47 -24.94
C ARG A 231 12.57 10.47 -25.25
N ARG A 232 13.42 10.23 -24.25
CA ARG A 232 14.89 10.14 -24.41
C ARG A 232 15.38 8.76 -24.89
N GLY A 233 14.49 7.77 -25.02
CA GLY A 233 14.86 6.41 -25.45
C GLY A 233 15.74 5.67 -24.42
N LEU A 234 15.66 6.04 -23.14
CA LEU A 234 16.46 5.42 -22.09
C LEU A 234 15.88 4.06 -21.69
N LYS A 235 16.75 3.06 -21.50
CA LYS A 235 16.36 1.71 -21.06
C LYS A 235 16.20 1.64 -19.54
N VAL A 236 15.19 2.34 -19.02
CA VAL A 236 14.93 2.45 -17.58
C VAL A 236 13.52 1.96 -17.25
N ALA A 237 13.41 1.03 -16.30
CA ALA A 237 12.14 0.65 -15.71
C ALA A 237 11.72 1.65 -14.64
N VAL A 238 10.63 2.36 -14.85
CA VAL A 238 10.03 3.28 -13.87
C VAL A 238 8.82 2.59 -13.27
N VAL A 239 8.88 2.33 -11.95
CA VAL A 239 7.86 1.60 -11.20
C VAL A 239 7.36 2.45 -10.05
N GLY A 240 6.06 2.67 -10.03
CA GLY A 240 5.37 3.34 -8.95
C GLY A 240 4.91 2.38 -7.87
N ILE A 241 4.99 2.80 -6.61
CA ILE A 241 4.43 2.09 -5.47
C ILE A 241 3.51 3.05 -4.72
N PRO A 242 2.19 2.85 -4.78
CA PRO A 242 1.23 3.81 -4.30
C PRO A 242 1.20 3.80 -2.77
N LYS A 243 1.51 4.96 -2.17
CA LYS A 243 1.63 5.19 -0.74
C LYS A 243 0.65 6.26 -0.27
N THR A 244 -0.48 5.82 0.24
CA THR A 244 -1.48 6.65 0.92
C THR A 244 -2.01 5.84 2.10
N ILE A 245 -2.35 6.49 3.20
CA ILE A 245 -3.15 5.83 4.24
C ILE A 245 -4.64 6.07 4.05
N ASP A 246 -5.03 7.04 3.21
CA ASP A 246 -6.42 7.46 3.04
C ASP A 246 -7.22 6.50 2.13
N ASN A 247 -6.55 5.50 1.53
CA ASN A 247 -7.13 4.54 0.60
C ASN A 247 -7.85 5.18 -0.60
N ASP A 248 -7.27 6.28 -1.10
CA ASP A 248 -7.80 7.16 -2.13
C ASP A 248 -7.23 6.90 -3.54
N ILE A 249 -6.38 5.88 -3.71
CA ILE A 249 -5.83 5.51 -5.02
C ILE A 249 -6.90 4.75 -5.82
N PRO A 250 -7.23 5.18 -7.05
CA PRO A 250 -8.16 4.47 -7.92
C PRO A 250 -7.68 3.06 -8.26
N VAL A 251 -8.61 2.24 -8.75
CA VAL A 251 -8.39 0.86 -9.22
C VAL A 251 -8.03 -0.14 -8.10
N ILE A 252 -7.21 0.25 -7.12
CA ILE A 252 -6.74 -0.65 -6.08
C ILE A 252 -7.78 -0.83 -4.96
N ASP A 253 -7.87 -2.06 -4.45
CA ASP A 253 -8.78 -2.41 -3.35
C ASP A 253 -8.35 -1.70 -2.06
N LYS A 254 -7.05 -1.72 -1.79
CA LYS A 254 -6.42 -1.25 -0.56
C LYS A 254 -5.02 -0.68 -0.82
N SER A 255 -4.67 0.38 -0.09
CA SER A 255 -3.37 1.06 -0.09
C SER A 255 -2.53 0.70 1.14
N ILE A 256 -1.21 0.95 1.09
CA ILE A 256 -0.29 0.54 2.17
C ILE A 256 -0.54 1.35 3.44
N GLY A 257 -0.54 0.68 4.58
CA GLY A 257 -0.69 1.33 5.88
C GLY A 257 -2.15 1.67 6.23
N PHE A 258 -3.12 1.36 5.37
CA PHE A 258 -4.54 1.61 5.63
C PHE A 258 -5.06 0.81 6.83
N ASP A 259 -4.79 -0.50 6.90
CA ASP A 259 -5.27 -1.32 8.01
C ASP A 259 -4.63 -0.89 9.34
N THR A 260 -3.33 -0.58 9.31
CA THR A 260 -2.60 -0.05 10.46
C THR A 260 -3.19 1.30 10.89
N ALA A 261 -3.55 2.16 9.94
CA ALA A 261 -4.15 3.45 10.25
C ALA A 261 -5.53 3.32 10.88
N VAL A 262 -6.36 2.39 10.39
CA VAL A 262 -7.67 2.06 10.96
C VAL A 262 -7.53 1.51 12.38
N GLU A 263 -6.55 0.64 12.62
CA GLU A 263 -6.29 0.05 13.95
C GLU A 263 -5.89 1.13 14.98
N GLU A 264 -4.98 2.04 14.63
CA GLU A 264 -4.62 3.13 15.55
C GLU A 264 -5.72 4.19 15.70
N ALA A 265 -6.47 4.48 14.64
CA ALA A 265 -7.65 5.33 14.71
C ALA A 265 -8.68 4.76 15.69
N GLN A 266 -8.92 3.44 15.65
CA GLN A 266 -9.78 2.75 16.60
C GLN A 266 -9.28 2.91 18.04
N ARG A 267 -7.98 2.79 18.30
CA ARG A 267 -7.42 3.00 19.66
C ARG A 267 -7.67 4.43 20.18
N ALA A 268 -7.57 5.43 19.31
CA ALA A 268 -7.89 6.81 19.66
C ALA A 268 -9.39 6.99 19.96
N ILE A 269 -10.26 6.37 19.15
CA ILE A 269 -11.71 6.35 19.39
C ILE A 269 -12.06 5.71 20.73
N ASN A 270 -11.49 4.54 21.02
CA ASN A 270 -11.74 3.85 22.29
C ASN A 270 -11.31 4.71 23.49
N SER A 271 -10.20 5.45 23.37
CA SER A 271 -9.76 6.38 24.40
C SER A 271 -10.73 7.55 24.57
N ALA A 272 -11.24 8.10 23.47
CA ALA A 272 -12.26 9.16 23.50
C ALA A 272 -13.58 8.67 24.11
N HIS A 273 -13.97 7.42 23.84
CA HIS A 273 -15.17 6.82 24.40
C HIS A 273 -15.09 6.68 25.91
N VAL A 274 -13.98 6.14 26.44
CA VAL A 274 -13.76 6.03 27.90
C VAL A 274 -13.78 7.40 28.57
N GLU A 275 -13.14 8.41 27.97
CA GLU A 275 -13.17 9.78 28.49
C GLU A 275 -14.57 10.41 28.46
N ALA A 276 -15.35 10.15 27.41
CA ALA A 276 -16.71 10.64 27.27
C ALA A 276 -17.67 9.98 28.27
N GLU A 277 -17.57 8.66 28.47
CA GLU A 277 -18.39 7.92 29.43
C GLU A 277 -18.07 8.28 30.89
N SER A 278 -16.80 8.60 31.17
CA SER A 278 -16.33 8.91 32.53
C SER A 278 -16.75 10.29 33.06
N ALA A 279 -17.38 11.13 32.23
CA ALA A 279 -17.78 12.48 32.59
C ALA A 279 -19.27 12.72 32.30
N GLU A 280 -19.96 13.46 33.18
CA GLU A 280 -21.33 13.90 32.94
C GLU A 280 -21.37 14.83 31.70
N ASN A 281 -22.28 14.54 30.77
CA ASN A 281 -22.38 15.21 29.48
C ASN A 281 -21.03 15.23 28.74
N GLY A 282 -20.32 14.11 28.76
CA GLY A 282 -19.01 13.95 28.15
C GLY A 282 -19.10 13.85 26.62
N ILE A 283 -18.22 14.56 25.92
CA ILE A 283 -18.13 14.52 24.45
C ILE A 283 -16.69 14.23 24.04
N GLY A 284 -16.46 13.11 23.36
CA GLY A 284 -15.19 12.77 22.75
C GLY A 284 -15.19 13.15 21.26
N VAL A 285 -14.37 14.12 20.86
CA VAL A 285 -14.18 14.49 19.44
C VAL A 285 -12.84 13.96 18.96
N VAL A 286 -12.84 13.10 17.95
CA VAL A 286 -11.63 12.50 17.37
C VAL A 286 -11.47 12.95 15.93
N LYS A 287 -10.41 13.71 15.65
CA LYS A 287 -10.04 14.07 14.27
C LYS A 287 -9.22 12.95 13.65
N LEU A 288 -9.66 12.42 12.51
CA LEU A 288 -8.92 11.42 11.75
C LEU A 288 -8.44 11.97 10.42
N MET A 289 -7.47 11.27 9.83
CA MET A 289 -6.99 11.56 8.48
C MET A 289 -8.09 11.25 7.45
N GLY A 290 -8.03 11.96 6.32
CA GLY A 290 -9.05 11.88 5.28
C GLY A 290 -9.30 13.25 4.65
N ARG A 291 -8.30 13.73 3.90
CA ARG A 291 -8.34 15.06 3.27
C ARG A 291 -9.42 15.19 2.22
N TYR A 292 -9.52 14.19 1.35
CA TYR A 292 -10.49 14.16 0.25
C TYR A 292 -11.43 12.95 0.32
N SER A 293 -11.08 11.95 1.14
CA SER A 293 -11.89 10.75 1.32
C SER A 293 -12.00 10.31 2.79
N GLY A 294 -13.17 9.78 3.14
CA GLY A 294 -13.51 9.40 4.51
C GLY A 294 -13.24 7.94 4.90
N PHE A 295 -12.40 7.20 4.17
CA PHE A 295 -12.28 5.75 4.38
C PHE A 295 -11.78 5.38 5.77
N ILE A 296 -10.75 6.06 6.30
CA ILE A 296 -10.23 5.78 7.65
C ILE A 296 -11.34 6.01 8.68
N ALA A 297 -12.03 7.16 8.62
CA ALA A 297 -13.11 7.50 9.53
C ALA A 297 -14.27 6.49 9.47
N MET A 298 -14.69 6.09 8.27
CA MET A 298 -15.74 5.09 8.07
C MET A 298 -15.34 3.72 8.64
N TYR A 299 -14.15 3.21 8.31
CA TYR A 299 -13.70 1.90 8.75
C TYR A 299 -13.40 1.86 10.25
N ALA A 300 -12.78 2.90 10.81
CA ALA A 300 -12.50 3.00 12.24
C ALA A 300 -13.79 3.06 13.07
N THR A 301 -14.80 3.81 12.58
CA THR A 301 -16.14 3.85 13.18
C THR A 301 -16.80 2.48 13.19
N LEU A 302 -16.79 1.78 12.05
CA LEU A 302 -17.35 0.42 11.94
C LEU A 302 -16.61 -0.61 12.82
N ALA A 303 -15.30 -0.42 13.02
CA ALA A 303 -14.47 -1.30 13.84
C ALA A 303 -14.65 -1.07 15.35
N SER A 304 -14.79 0.18 15.79
CA SER A 304 -15.03 0.51 17.21
C SER A 304 -16.46 0.20 17.64
N ARG A 305 -17.46 0.62 16.85
CA ARG A 305 -18.90 0.62 17.20
C ARG A 305 -19.32 1.53 18.36
N ASP A 306 -18.39 2.26 18.96
CA ASP A 306 -18.65 3.19 20.06
C ASP A 306 -18.83 4.64 19.60
N VAL A 307 -18.91 4.86 18.28
CA VAL A 307 -19.04 6.18 17.66
C VAL A 307 -20.52 6.48 17.41
N ASP A 308 -20.97 7.64 17.87
CA ASP A 308 -22.34 8.12 17.65
C ASP A 308 -22.47 8.90 16.36
N CYS A 309 -21.40 9.60 15.96
CA CYS A 309 -21.40 10.41 14.75
C CYS A 309 -20.08 10.31 13.99
N CYS A 310 -20.14 9.97 12.70
CA CYS A 310 -19.01 9.98 11.78
C CYS A 310 -19.25 11.00 10.66
N LEU A 311 -18.36 11.98 10.57
CA LEU A 311 -18.38 13.07 9.59
C LEU A 311 -17.23 12.87 8.59
N ILE A 312 -17.56 12.81 7.30
CA ILE A 312 -16.61 12.56 6.20
C ILE A 312 -16.75 13.64 5.11
N PRO A 313 -15.70 13.88 4.29
CA PRO A 313 -15.76 14.88 3.22
C PRO A 313 -16.87 14.63 2.19
N GLU A 314 -17.23 13.37 1.96
CA GLU A 314 -18.24 12.97 0.98
C GLU A 314 -19.70 13.16 1.45
N SER A 315 -19.90 13.42 2.76
CA SER A 315 -21.23 13.60 3.35
C SER A 315 -21.29 14.99 4.02
N PRO A 316 -21.71 16.03 3.29
CA PRO A 316 -21.92 17.36 3.85
C PRO A 316 -22.87 17.33 5.04
N PHE A 317 -22.69 18.26 5.98
CA PHE A 317 -23.52 18.35 7.16
C PHE A 317 -23.88 19.80 7.50
N TYR A 318 -25.11 19.97 7.97
CA TYR A 318 -25.63 21.22 8.46
C TYR A 318 -25.37 21.36 9.97
N LEU A 319 -24.82 22.50 10.42
CA LEU A 319 -24.36 22.67 11.80
C LEU A 319 -25.49 23.05 12.78
N GLU A 320 -26.22 24.15 12.50
CA GLU A 320 -27.15 24.78 13.46
C GLU A 320 -28.61 24.76 13.01
N GLY A 321 -29.57 24.40 13.86
CA GLY A 321 -31.01 24.48 13.54
C GLY A 321 -31.66 23.11 13.34
N PRO A 322 -32.93 23.05 12.90
CA PRO A 322 -33.68 21.80 12.82
C PRO A 322 -33.02 20.76 11.90
N GLY A 323 -32.69 19.59 12.43
CA GLY A 323 -31.98 18.52 11.74
C GLY A 323 -30.46 18.72 11.65
N GLY A 324 -29.91 19.76 12.30
CA GLY A 324 -28.48 20.04 12.34
C GLY A 324 -27.71 19.18 13.34
N LEU A 325 -26.39 19.15 13.17
CA LEU A 325 -25.48 18.39 14.03
C LEU A 325 -25.60 18.77 15.51
N LEU A 326 -25.72 20.07 15.83
CA LEU A 326 -25.80 20.50 17.24
C LEU A 326 -27.08 20.03 17.94
N GLU A 327 -28.21 19.99 17.23
CA GLU A 327 -29.47 19.43 17.78
C GLU A 327 -29.34 17.93 18.03
N PHE A 328 -28.69 17.20 17.12
CA PHE A 328 -28.41 15.79 17.32
C PHE A 328 -27.53 15.53 18.54
N ILE A 329 -26.49 16.34 18.75
CA ILE A 329 -25.63 16.26 19.95
C ILE A 329 -26.45 16.47 21.23
N GLU A 330 -27.31 17.49 21.27
CA GLU A 330 -28.19 17.72 22.42
C GLU A 330 -29.08 16.50 22.73
N LYS A 331 -29.67 15.92 21.69
CA LYS A 331 -30.54 14.76 21.84
C LYS A 331 -29.77 13.55 22.38
N ARG A 332 -28.60 13.25 21.82
CA ARG A 332 -27.75 12.14 22.27
C ARG A 332 -27.31 12.31 23.73
N LEU A 333 -26.87 13.51 24.12
CA LEU A 333 -26.48 13.78 25.51
C LEU A 333 -27.64 13.59 26.49
N LYS A 334 -28.86 14.01 26.13
CA LYS A 334 -30.06 13.80 26.98
C LYS A 334 -30.45 12.31 27.07
N GLU A 335 -30.21 11.53 26.03
CA GLU A 335 -30.58 10.11 25.97
C GLU A 335 -29.54 9.18 26.61
N GLN A 336 -28.24 9.48 26.44
CA GLN A 336 -27.13 8.58 26.80
C GLN A 336 -26.14 9.16 27.82
N GLY A 337 -26.18 10.48 28.07
CA GLY A 337 -25.25 11.17 28.98
C GLY A 337 -23.84 11.40 28.42
N HIS A 338 -23.50 10.80 27.28
CA HIS A 338 -22.20 10.95 26.61
C HIS A 338 -22.34 10.83 25.08
N MET A 339 -21.30 11.24 24.35
CA MET A 339 -21.25 11.12 22.89
C MET A 339 -19.81 11.05 22.35
N VAL A 340 -19.59 10.25 21.31
CA VAL A 340 -18.34 10.18 20.54
C VAL A 340 -18.57 10.61 19.10
N ILE A 341 -17.78 11.59 18.64
CA ILE A 341 -17.81 12.15 17.29
C ILE A 341 -16.46 11.89 16.63
N VAL A 342 -16.48 11.22 15.48
CA VAL A 342 -15.35 11.07 14.58
C VAL A 342 -15.50 12.04 13.42
N ILE A 343 -14.46 12.82 13.14
CA ILE A 343 -14.44 13.76 12.02
C ILE A 343 -13.18 13.59 11.19
N ALA A 344 -13.34 13.33 9.89
CA ALA A 344 -12.22 13.37 8.95
C ALA A 344 -11.77 14.82 8.72
N GLU A 345 -10.46 15.05 8.57
CA GLU A 345 -9.89 16.39 8.43
C GLU A 345 -10.47 17.21 7.25
N GLY A 346 -10.95 16.55 6.19
CA GLY A 346 -11.58 17.20 5.04
C GLY A 346 -13.08 17.49 5.19
N ALA A 347 -13.75 16.99 6.23
CA ALA A 347 -15.17 17.22 6.42
C ALA A 347 -15.45 18.69 6.81
N GLY A 348 -16.55 19.28 6.33
CA GLY A 348 -17.01 20.60 6.78
C GLY A 348 -16.10 21.78 6.42
N GLN A 349 -15.11 21.62 5.54
CA GLN A 349 -14.16 22.67 5.17
C GLN A 349 -14.85 23.91 4.53
N GLU A 350 -15.98 23.70 3.88
CA GLU A 350 -16.88 24.73 3.36
C GLU A 350 -17.47 25.62 4.46
N LEU A 351 -17.74 25.07 5.65
CA LEU A 351 -18.27 25.80 6.80
C LEU A 351 -17.21 26.66 7.49
N LEU A 352 -15.94 26.27 7.38
CA LEU A 352 -14.81 27.02 7.94
C LEU A 352 -14.38 28.18 7.04
N SER A 353 -14.42 27.98 5.73
CA SER A 353 -13.84 28.92 4.77
C SER A 353 -14.82 30.01 4.30
N GLY A 354 -16.11 29.89 4.61
CA GLY A 354 -17.15 30.85 4.22
C GLY A 354 -17.31 31.05 2.70
N ASN A 355 -16.61 30.25 1.88
CA ASN A 355 -16.55 30.40 0.43
C ASN A 355 -16.45 29.01 -0.24
N PRO A 356 -17.48 28.55 -0.96
CA PRO A 356 -17.57 27.18 -1.52
C PRO A 356 -16.63 26.93 -2.72
N SER A 357 -15.93 27.94 -3.23
CA SER A 357 -15.16 27.84 -4.48
C SER A 357 -13.72 27.31 -4.33
N ILE A 358 -13.23 27.03 -3.12
CA ILE A 358 -11.84 26.58 -2.89
C ILE A 358 -11.69 25.05 -3.06
N VAL A 359 -12.79 24.29 -3.06
CA VAL A 359 -12.75 22.82 -3.05
C VAL A 359 -12.55 22.20 -4.46
N ASN A 360 -12.79 22.96 -5.53
CA ASN A 360 -12.86 22.43 -6.91
C ASN A 360 -11.63 22.69 -7.80
N LYS A 361 -10.48 23.08 -7.23
CA LYS A 361 -9.23 23.09 -8.00
C LYS A 361 -8.20 22.17 -7.37
N PRO A 362 -7.82 21.07 -8.04
CA PRO A 362 -6.56 20.39 -7.77
C PRO A 362 -5.44 21.28 -8.33
N ASP A 363 -5.24 22.46 -7.74
CA ASP A 363 -4.06 23.27 -8.01
C ASP A 363 -2.87 22.51 -7.40
N ALA A 364 -1.82 22.34 -8.21
CA ALA A 364 -0.63 21.52 -7.98
C ALA A 364 0.29 21.99 -6.83
N SER A 365 -0.29 22.49 -5.74
CA SER A 365 0.36 22.82 -4.49
C SER A 365 -0.36 22.04 -3.39
N ALA A 366 0.16 20.86 -3.07
CA ALA A 366 -0.32 19.98 -2.01
C ALA A 366 -0.27 20.59 -0.58
N ASP A 367 0.08 21.88 -0.44
CA ASP A 367 0.51 22.53 0.80
C ASP A 367 -0.46 23.56 1.41
N LYS A 368 -1.69 23.72 0.90
CA LYS A 368 -2.70 24.48 1.68
C LYS A 368 -3.15 23.67 2.88
N LEU A 369 -2.50 23.87 4.04
CA LEU A 369 -2.93 23.31 5.31
C LEU A 369 -4.43 23.59 5.50
N PHE A 370 -5.20 22.51 5.67
CA PHE A 370 -6.60 22.64 6.03
C PHE A 370 -6.69 23.22 7.44
N PRO A 371 -7.57 24.20 7.69
CA PRO A 371 -7.92 24.59 9.04
C PRO A 371 -8.35 23.37 9.87
N ASP A 372 -7.99 23.37 11.15
CA ASP A 372 -8.32 22.26 12.06
C ASP A 372 -9.84 22.24 12.33
N VAL A 373 -10.54 21.38 11.58
CA VAL A 373 -11.98 21.16 11.72
C VAL A 373 -12.35 20.55 13.08
N GLY A 374 -11.48 19.73 13.68
CA GLY A 374 -11.74 19.10 14.96
C GLY A 374 -11.77 20.13 16.08
N LEU A 375 -10.79 21.03 16.09
CA LEU A 375 -10.75 22.15 17.03
C LEU A 375 -11.91 23.14 16.78
N TRP A 376 -12.19 23.46 15.52
CA TRP A 376 -13.31 24.33 15.15
C TRP A 376 -14.66 23.78 15.64
N LEU A 377 -14.93 22.50 15.36
CA LEU A 377 -16.18 21.85 15.77
C LEU A 377 -16.28 21.82 17.30
N SER A 378 -15.18 21.49 17.98
CA SER A 378 -15.10 21.51 19.44
C SER A 378 -15.46 22.88 20.03
N GLN A 379 -14.99 23.97 19.42
CA GLN A 379 -15.34 25.33 19.85
C GLN A 379 -16.81 25.64 19.58
N LYS A 380 -17.35 25.25 18.43
CA LYS A 380 -18.77 25.47 18.08
C LYS A 380 -19.72 24.74 19.03
N ILE A 381 -19.37 23.52 19.43
CA ILE A 381 -20.13 22.75 20.42
C ILE A 381 -20.13 23.49 21.77
N LYS A 382 -18.95 23.90 22.27
CA LYS A 382 -18.85 24.64 23.54
C LYS A 382 -19.68 25.92 23.52
N ASP A 383 -19.52 26.74 22.48
CA ASP A 383 -20.26 27.98 22.29
C ASP A 383 -21.79 27.77 22.31
N HIS A 384 -22.28 26.70 21.69
CA HIS A 384 -23.70 26.39 21.61
C HIS A 384 -24.29 26.07 22.99
N PHE A 385 -23.61 25.22 23.78
CA PHE A 385 -24.06 24.83 25.10
C PHE A 385 -23.93 25.95 26.15
N GLU A 386 -22.89 26.78 26.06
CA GLU A 386 -22.71 27.95 26.92
C GLU A 386 -23.79 29.03 26.65
N LYS A 387 -24.06 29.35 25.38
CA LYS A 387 -24.94 30.47 25.01
C LYS A 387 -26.42 30.11 25.09
N ARG A 388 -26.82 28.90 24.68
CA ARG A 388 -28.25 28.56 24.49
C ARG A 388 -28.86 27.71 25.59
N GLN A 389 -28.11 26.78 26.18
CA GLN A 389 -28.70 25.72 27.03
C GLN A 389 -28.29 25.81 28.52
N LYS A 390 -27.23 26.56 28.87
CA LYS A 390 -26.64 26.60 30.23
C LYS A 390 -26.35 25.19 30.79
N MET A 391 -26.05 24.24 29.91
CA MET A 391 -25.71 22.86 30.27
C MET A 391 -24.19 22.75 30.31
N ALA A 392 -23.65 22.27 31.43
CA ALA A 392 -22.23 21.98 31.53
C ALA A 392 -21.90 20.73 30.70
N ILE A 393 -20.89 20.83 29.84
CA ILE A 393 -20.38 19.72 29.02
C ILE A 393 -18.90 19.49 29.32
N ASN A 394 -18.43 18.24 29.18
CA ASN A 394 -17.01 17.91 29.27
C ASN A 394 -16.50 17.42 27.92
N LEU A 395 -15.91 18.33 27.13
CA LEU A 395 -15.44 18.01 25.79
C LEU A 395 -13.94 17.70 25.78
N LYS A 396 -13.58 16.51 25.27
CA LYS A 396 -12.20 16.10 24.98
C LYS A 396 -11.97 16.04 23.48
N TYR A 397 -10.92 16.70 23.01
CA TYR A 397 -10.49 16.67 21.63
C TYR A 397 -9.22 15.82 21.50
N ILE A 398 -9.22 14.86 20.58
CA ILE A 398 -8.08 13.97 20.31
C ILE A 398 -7.68 14.07 18.84
N ASP A 399 -6.41 14.41 18.60
CA ASP A 399 -5.78 14.37 17.29
C ASP A 399 -4.63 13.35 17.27
N PRO A 400 -4.88 12.10 16.85
CA PRO A 400 -3.87 11.05 16.74
C PRO A 400 -3.07 11.10 15.42
N THR A 401 -3.19 12.14 14.58
CA THR A 401 -2.66 12.17 13.20
C THR A 401 -1.21 11.67 13.09
N TYR A 402 -0.29 12.15 13.93
CA TYR A 402 1.10 11.73 13.85
C TYR A 402 1.35 10.34 14.47
N MET A 403 0.54 9.95 15.46
CA MET A 403 0.60 8.61 16.07
C MET A 403 0.19 7.54 15.05
N ILE A 404 -0.81 7.82 14.22
CA ILE A 404 -1.26 6.93 13.14
C ILE A 404 -0.17 6.72 12.09
N ARG A 405 0.56 7.78 11.72
CA ARG A 405 1.50 7.76 10.57
C ARG A 405 2.89 7.24 10.90
N ALA A 406 3.34 7.45 12.12
CA ALA A 406 4.75 7.28 12.51
C ALA A 406 5.08 5.87 13.03
N ILE A 407 4.08 5.00 13.18
CA ILE A 407 4.26 3.66 13.76
C ILE A 407 4.68 2.62 12.70
N PRO A 408 5.25 1.47 13.13
CA PRO A 408 5.44 0.32 12.26
C PRO A 408 4.08 -0.23 11.77
N SER A 409 4.08 -0.86 10.59
CA SER A 409 2.90 -1.53 10.05
C SER A 409 2.55 -2.80 10.82
N ASN A 410 1.25 -3.07 10.94
CA ASN A 410 0.73 -4.32 11.52
C ASN A 410 0.99 -5.53 10.60
N ALA A 411 0.59 -6.72 11.05
CA ALA A 411 0.84 -7.96 10.32
C ALA A 411 0.18 -8.00 8.93
N SER A 412 -1.06 -7.49 8.82
CA SER A 412 -1.79 -7.43 7.53
C SER A 412 -1.07 -6.54 6.52
N ASP A 413 -0.71 -5.33 6.94
CA ASP A 413 0.02 -4.39 6.09
C ASP A 413 1.44 -4.87 5.78
N ASN A 414 2.12 -5.58 6.69
CA ASN A 414 3.44 -6.15 6.40
C ASN A 414 3.39 -7.21 5.29
N VAL A 415 2.39 -8.11 5.32
CA VAL A 415 2.16 -9.07 4.25
C VAL A 415 1.86 -8.33 2.95
N TYR A 416 0.99 -7.33 3.01
CA TYR A 416 0.62 -6.54 1.84
C TYR A 416 1.82 -5.81 1.22
N CYS A 417 2.61 -5.10 2.03
CA CYS A 417 3.84 -4.41 1.60
C CYS A 417 4.84 -5.39 0.95
N THR A 418 4.95 -6.60 1.49
CA THR A 418 5.82 -7.65 0.93
C THR A 418 5.37 -8.07 -0.45
N LEU A 419 4.08 -8.39 -0.61
CA LEU A 419 3.52 -8.79 -1.90
C LEU A 419 3.62 -7.66 -2.94
N LEU A 420 3.43 -6.42 -2.51
CA LEU A 420 3.53 -5.23 -3.35
C LEU A 420 4.96 -5.01 -3.85
N ALA A 421 5.94 -5.01 -2.94
CA ALA A 421 7.35 -4.86 -3.25
C ALA A 421 7.85 -5.98 -4.19
N GLN A 422 7.52 -7.24 -3.90
CA GLN A 422 7.89 -8.36 -4.75
C GLN A 422 7.26 -8.24 -6.14
N SER A 423 5.98 -7.86 -6.22
CA SER A 423 5.30 -7.61 -7.49
C SER A 423 6.00 -6.51 -8.31
N ALA A 424 6.40 -5.41 -7.67
CA ALA A 424 7.14 -4.34 -8.31
C ALA A 424 8.49 -4.82 -8.88
N VAL A 425 9.26 -5.56 -8.08
CA VAL A 425 10.55 -6.14 -8.49
C VAL A 425 10.37 -7.12 -9.65
N HIS A 426 9.38 -8.01 -9.58
CA HIS A 426 9.09 -8.95 -10.65
C HIS A 426 8.75 -8.25 -11.96
N GLY A 427 7.92 -7.21 -11.90
CA GLY A 427 7.53 -6.45 -13.08
C GLY A 427 8.71 -5.70 -13.70
N ALA A 428 9.52 -5.04 -12.87
CA ALA A 428 10.73 -4.34 -13.31
C ALA A 428 11.72 -5.30 -13.98
N MET A 429 12.05 -6.43 -13.33
CA MET A 429 12.97 -7.43 -13.87
C MET A 429 12.45 -8.05 -15.18
N ALA A 430 11.13 -8.23 -15.31
CA ALA A 430 10.49 -8.69 -16.55
C ALA A 430 10.53 -7.65 -17.69
N GLY A 431 10.96 -6.41 -17.43
CA GLY A 431 11.06 -5.33 -18.41
C GLY A 431 9.80 -4.48 -18.54
N TYR A 432 8.82 -4.66 -17.66
CA TYR A 432 7.69 -3.74 -17.58
C TYR A 432 8.15 -2.39 -17.01
N THR A 433 7.52 -1.31 -17.46
CA THR A 433 7.81 0.07 -17.06
C THR A 433 6.55 0.92 -17.24
N GLY A 434 6.45 2.06 -16.57
CA GLY A 434 5.28 2.94 -16.67
C GLY A 434 4.05 2.40 -15.93
N PHE A 435 4.29 1.61 -14.88
CA PHE A 435 3.23 0.95 -14.12
C PHE A 435 3.42 1.14 -12.62
N THR A 436 2.31 0.95 -11.93
CA THR A 436 2.19 0.81 -10.49
C THR A 436 1.73 -0.61 -10.16
N VAL A 437 1.79 -0.98 -8.88
CA VAL A 437 1.29 -2.27 -8.40
C VAL A 437 0.20 -2.07 -7.37
N GLY A 438 -0.77 -2.97 -7.35
CA GLY A 438 -1.79 -2.97 -6.31
C GLY A 438 -2.79 -4.12 -6.44
N PRO A 439 -3.54 -4.41 -5.38
CA PRO A 439 -4.54 -5.45 -5.36
C PRO A 439 -5.79 -4.98 -6.12
N VAL A 440 -6.27 -5.81 -7.04
CA VAL A 440 -7.56 -5.65 -7.72
C VAL A 440 -8.32 -6.95 -7.51
N ASN A 441 -9.48 -6.87 -6.86
CA ASN A 441 -10.28 -8.04 -6.46
C ASN A 441 -9.45 -9.14 -5.76
N GLY A 442 -8.57 -8.73 -4.84
CA GLY A 442 -7.73 -9.61 -4.04
C GLY A 442 -6.51 -10.20 -4.73
N ARG A 443 -6.19 -9.77 -5.97
CA ARG A 443 -5.00 -10.20 -6.72
C ARG A 443 -4.14 -9.01 -7.09
N ASN A 444 -2.83 -9.08 -6.85
CA ASN A 444 -1.92 -8.02 -7.28
C ASN A 444 -1.82 -7.96 -8.80
N CYS A 445 -1.90 -6.76 -9.34
CA CYS A 445 -1.89 -6.49 -10.76
C CYS A 445 -0.91 -5.38 -11.10
N TYR A 446 -0.45 -5.37 -12.35
CA TYR A 446 0.23 -4.23 -12.95
C TYR A 446 -0.81 -3.25 -13.48
N ILE A 447 -0.79 -2.01 -12.98
CA ILE A 447 -1.75 -0.97 -13.36
C ILE A 447 -0.96 0.17 -14.04
N PRO A 448 -1.28 0.54 -15.29
CA PRO A 448 -0.64 1.67 -15.96
C PRO A 448 -0.83 3.00 -15.21
N PHE A 449 0.18 3.88 -15.25
CA PHE A 449 0.12 5.16 -14.54
C PHE A 449 -1.09 6.02 -14.91
N HIS A 450 -1.49 6.05 -16.18
CA HIS A 450 -2.60 6.88 -16.64
C HIS A 450 -3.93 6.55 -15.92
N LEU A 451 -4.17 5.28 -15.56
CA LEU A 451 -5.40 4.85 -14.87
C LEU A 451 -5.43 5.23 -13.38
N ILE A 452 -4.26 5.38 -12.73
CA ILE A 452 -4.24 5.98 -11.39
C ILE A 452 -4.60 7.45 -11.47
N ASN A 453 -4.19 8.14 -12.53
CA ASN A 453 -4.32 9.59 -12.64
C ASN A 453 -5.74 10.05 -13.04
N GLU A 454 -6.68 9.13 -13.29
CA GLU A 454 -8.05 9.45 -13.74
C GLU A 454 -8.96 10.02 -12.64
N GLY A 455 -8.55 9.99 -11.36
CA GLY A 455 -9.30 10.63 -10.28
C GLY A 455 -8.84 10.18 -8.89
N GLU A 456 -9.66 10.45 -7.88
CA GLU A 456 -9.46 9.97 -6.52
C GLU A 456 -10.60 9.02 -6.13
N LYS A 457 -10.25 7.93 -5.45
CA LYS A 457 -11.23 7.01 -4.87
C LYS A 457 -11.85 7.66 -3.64
N ARG A 458 -13.19 7.72 -3.61
CA ARG A 458 -13.97 8.29 -2.51
C ARG A 458 -15.00 7.32 -1.96
N VAL A 459 -15.46 7.55 -0.73
CA VAL A 459 -16.55 6.80 -0.12
C VAL A 459 -17.83 7.08 -0.90
N VAL A 460 -18.48 6.02 -1.37
CA VAL A 460 -19.78 6.12 -2.03
C VAL A 460 -20.86 6.08 -0.95
N ILE A 461 -21.44 7.24 -0.62
CA ILE A 461 -22.45 7.37 0.45
C ILE A 461 -23.76 6.59 0.16
N THR A 462 -24.00 6.20 -1.09
CA THR A 462 -25.14 5.36 -1.48
C THR A 462 -24.84 3.86 -1.38
N ASP A 463 -23.58 3.47 -1.11
CA ASP A 463 -23.18 2.06 -1.03
C ASP A 463 -23.53 1.42 0.33
N ARG A 464 -23.59 0.08 0.32
CA ARG A 464 -23.90 -0.76 1.47
C ARG A 464 -22.93 -0.56 2.63
N MET A 465 -21.68 -0.18 2.37
CA MET A 465 -20.71 0.10 3.44
C MET A 465 -21.10 1.32 4.27
N TRP A 466 -21.48 2.43 3.63
CA TRP A 466 -21.95 3.62 4.33
C TRP A 466 -23.30 3.35 5.03
N ALA A 467 -24.21 2.63 4.37
CA ALA A 467 -25.49 2.24 4.98
C ALA A 467 -25.32 1.41 6.26
N ARG A 468 -24.31 0.52 6.31
CA ARG A 468 -23.96 -0.24 7.52
C ARG A 468 -23.46 0.68 8.64
N LEU A 469 -22.67 1.70 8.30
CA LEU A 469 -22.21 2.69 9.27
C LEU A 469 -23.40 3.47 9.85
N LEU A 470 -24.31 3.95 9.01
CA LEU A 470 -25.51 4.65 9.46
C LEU A 470 -26.40 3.77 10.35
N SER A 471 -26.49 2.48 10.04
CA SER A 471 -27.24 1.51 10.85
C SER A 471 -26.56 1.21 12.20
N SER A 472 -25.23 1.35 12.29
CA SER A 472 -24.48 1.14 13.52
C SER A 472 -24.48 2.37 14.43
N THR A 473 -24.37 3.56 13.84
CA THR A 473 -24.30 4.85 14.57
C THR A 473 -25.67 5.40 14.90
N HIS A 474 -26.70 5.00 14.15
CA HIS A 474 -28.04 5.60 14.16
C HIS A 474 -28.04 7.12 13.92
N GLN A 475 -26.97 7.67 13.32
CA GLN A 475 -26.90 9.08 13.00
C GLN A 475 -27.90 9.43 11.87
N PRO A 476 -28.59 10.58 11.95
CA PRO A 476 -29.42 11.04 10.86
C PRO A 476 -28.57 11.51 9.68
N CYS A 477 -29.22 11.71 8.54
CA CYS A 477 -28.62 12.49 7.47
C CYS A 477 -28.64 13.98 7.87
N PHE A 478 -27.50 14.65 7.80
CA PHE A 478 -27.37 16.07 8.17
C PHE A 478 -27.49 17.02 6.97
N LEU A 479 -28.03 16.55 5.84
CA LEU A 479 -28.33 17.42 4.69
C LEU A 479 -29.45 18.39 5.05
N ASN A 480 -29.40 19.60 4.47
CA ASN A 480 -30.40 20.62 4.76
C ASN A 480 -31.79 20.13 4.30
N PRO A 481 -32.85 20.21 5.14
CA PRO A 481 -34.21 19.81 4.75
C PRO A 481 -34.69 20.44 3.43
N LYS A 482 -34.23 21.65 3.10
CA LYS A 482 -34.55 22.34 1.83
C LYS A 482 -33.88 21.72 0.60
N GLU A 483 -32.70 21.13 0.76
CA GLU A 483 -31.97 20.43 -0.32
C GLU A 483 -32.58 19.04 -0.57
N ILE A 484 -33.02 18.36 0.49
CA ILE A 484 -33.69 17.06 0.41
C ILE A 484 -35.05 17.18 -0.31
N THR A 485 -35.78 18.28 -0.11
CA THR A 485 -37.04 18.53 -0.83
C THR A 485 -36.81 18.92 -2.30
N GLY A 486 -35.76 19.70 -2.60
CA GLY A 486 -35.41 20.07 -3.98
C GLY A 486 -34.99 18.88 -4.85
N GLU A 487 -34.18 17.96 -4.32
CA GLU A 487 -33.82 16.72 -5.05
C GLU A 487 -35.02 15.78 -5.25
N ARG A 488 -36.00 15.79 -4.34
CA ARG A 488 -37.25 15.05 -4.51
C ARG A 488 -38.12 15.66 -5.61
N GLU A 489 -38.19 16.98 -5.70
CA GLU A 489 -38.93 17.68 -6.77
C GLU A 489 -38.27 17.47 -8.14
N GLU A 490 -36.95 17.61 -8.27
CA GLU A 490 -36.22 17.34 -9.53
C GLU A 490 -36.32 15.87 -9.99
N ARG A 491 -36.34 14.90 -9.06
CA ARG A 491 -36.58 13.49 -9.40
C ARG A 491 -38.02 13.23 -9.83
N THR A 492 -38.97 14.02 -9.34
CA THR A 492 -40.38 13.88 -9.72
C THR A 492 -40.63 14.52 -11.09
N GLU A 493 -40.00 15.67 -11.38
CA GLU A 493 -40.08 16.34 -12.68
C GLU A 493 -39.45 15.50 -13.82
N ASN A 494 -38.27 14.92 -13.58
CA ASN A 494 -37.60 14.05 -14.56
C ASN A 494 -38.35 12.71 -14.79
N GLN A 495 -39.20 12.27 -13.87
CA GLN A 495 -40.07 11.10 -14.08
C GLN A 495 -41.37 11.46 -14.81
N THR A 496 -41.82 12.71 -14.74
CA THR A 496 -43.02 13.17 -15.47
C THR A 496 -42.75 13.53 -16.94
N THR A 497 -41.52 13.89 -17.31
CA THR A 497 -41.17 14.22 -18.71
C THR A 497 -40.97 13.01 -19.63
N ASP A 498 -40.68 11.83 -19.09
CA ASP A 498 -40.52 10.59 -19.88
C ASP A 498 -41.84 9.82 -20.14
N GLY A 499 -42.98 10.34 -19.64
CA GLY A 499 -44.30 9.69 -19.73
C GLY A 499 -45.23 10.20 -20.84
N GLN A 500 -44.86 11.23 -21.61
CA GLN A 500 -45.72 11.83 -22.62
C GLN A 500 -45.00 11.93 -23.97
N ASN A 501 -44.82 10.82 -24.69
CA ASN A 501 -44.53 10.84 -26.14
C ASN A 501 -44.71 9.48 -26.86
N HIS A 502 -45.67 8.66 -26.47
CA HIS A 502 -46.07 7.50 -27.28
C HIS A 502 -47.58 7.27 -27.27
N SER A 503 -48.30 8.10 -28.03
CA SER A 503 -49.56 7.72 -28.64
C SER A 503 -49.78 8.59 -29.87
N GLU A 504 -49.79 7.94 -31.03
CA GLU A 504 -50.25 8.36 -32.37
C GLU A 504 -49.17 8.13 -33.43
N ILE A 505 -49.34 7.05 -34.19
CA ILE A 505 -49.51 7.05 -35.65
C ILE A 505 -50.10 5.68 -35.99
N ALA A 506 -51.38 5.69 -36.33
CA ALA A 506 -52.04 4.67 -37.11
C ALA A 506 -51.92 5.09 -38.58
N ASP A 507 -51.39 4.20 -39.42
CA ASP A 507 -51.87 3.80 -40.76
C ASP A 507 -50.76 3.05 -41.52
#